data_AF-A0A8I2YJQ3-F1
#
_entry.id   AF-A0A8I2YJQ3-F1
#
_cell.length_a   1.000
_cell.length_b   1.000
_cell.length_c   1.000
_cell.angle_alpha   90.00
_cell.angle_beta   90.00
_cell.angle_gamma   90.00
#
_symmetry.space_group_name_H-M   'P 1'
#
loop_
_entity.id
_entity.type
_entity.pdbx_description
1 polymer ?
#
loop_
_entity_poly.entity_id
_entity_poly.type
_entity_poly.pdbx_seq_one_letter_code
_entity_poly.pdbx_strand_id
1 'polypeptide(L)'
;MGFYPPLWTQLLETAKGEMQCSLFRQHPFLPDKRTAVDGECYEVLLSVIARYEKEQLPVEHGFSDKKHDMAALVCVFELHKGTGVNNCKLYDNIGSFCSVIKKAAQDAIPSGYAVLAPISAVSREAHTTAVKAQATALLQDAEYLHGTPNEQGKKAYFGHAVLKRVCLSVFYPDSRKSLCTFPEFQQSLPVKLLALVHFVLTVYKNHGKDTNPSLNAKELEASYYRFLQSIQAVARHHSKGPRFEKMLASWASEGI
;
A
#
# COMPACT_ATOMS: atom_id res chain seq x y z
N MET A 1 -20.65 1.13 18.46
CA MET A 1 -19.17 0.96 18.53
C MET A 1 -18.83 0.41 19.90
N GLY A 2 -18.21 -0.76 19.99
CA GLY A 2 -17.72 -1.28 21.27
C GLY A 2 -16.51 -0.46 21.73
N PHE A 3 -16.57 0.09 22.94
CA PHE A 3 -15.47 0.81 23.56
C PHE A 3 -14.43 -0.23 24.02
N TYR A 4 -13.28 -0.28 23.34
CA TYR A 4 -12.13 -1.04 23.83
C TYR A 4 -11.43 -0.17 24.85
N PRO A 5 -11.01 -0.71 26.00
CA PRO A 5 -10.30 0.12 26.94
C PRO A 5 -8.90 0.49 26.41
N PRO A 6 -8.21 1.48 27.01
CA PRO A 6 -7.13 2.20 26.33
C PRO A 6 -5.92 1.35 25.93
N LEU A 7 -5.52 0.37 26.74
CA LEU A 7 -4.35 -0.47 26.44
C LEU A 7 -4.64 -1.44 25.30
N TRP A 8 -5.89 -1.91 25.18
CA TRP A 8 -6.32 -2.67 23.99
C TRP A 8 -6.27 -1.85 22.73
N THR A 9 -6.65 -0.58 22.80
CA THR A 9 -6.59 0.28 21.62
C THR A 9 -5.14 0.40 21.15
N GLN A 10 -4.17 0.53 22.06
CA GLN A 10 -2.75 0.55 21.69
C GLN A 10 -2.28 -0.76 21.07
N LEU A 11 -2.65 -1.91 21.65
CA LEU A 11 -2.33 -3.23 21.10
C LEU A 11 -2.93 -3.41 19.70
N LEU A 12 -4.19 -3.01 19.51
CA LEU A 12 -4.87 -3.10 18.22
C LEU A 12 -4.28 -2.17 17.17
N GLU A 13 -3.90 -0.94 17.53
CA GLU A 13 -3.21 -0.05 16.59
C GLU A 13 -1.83 -0.62 16.20
N THR A 14 -1.15 -1.28 17.14
CA THR A 14 0.11 -2.00 16.84
C THR A 14 -0.14 -3.16 15.87
N ALA A 15 -1.16 -3.99 16.11
CA ALA A 15 -1.52 -5.10 15.22
C ALA A 15 -1.97 -4.62 13.83
N LYS A 16 -2.69 -3.49 13.75
CA LYS A 16 -3.03 -2.84 12.47
C LYS A 16 -1.79 -2.41 11.70
N GLY A 17 -0.83 -1.81 12.39
CA GLY A 17 0.46 -1.43 11.78
C GLY A 17 1.22 -2.66 11.27
N GLU A 18 1.32 -3.72 12.07
CA GLU A 18 1.97 -4.98 11.64
C GLU A 18 1.27 -5.63 10.45
N MET A 19 -0.07 -5.60 10.40
CA MET A 19 -0.83 -6.10 9.26
C MET A 19 -0.58 -5.25 8.00
N GLN A 20 -0.42 -3.93 8.14
CA GLN A 20 -0.04 -3.07 7.01
C GLN A 20 1.40 -3.36 6.56
N CYS A 21 2.31 -3.64 7.49
CA CYS A 21 3.67 -4.08 7.17
C CYS A 21 3.65 -5.41 6.42
N SER A 22 2.84 -6.37 6.87
CA SER A 22 2.76 -7.72 6.31
C SER A 22 2.29 -7.69 4.85
N LEU A 23 1.37 -6.79 4.48
CA LEU A 23 1.01 -6.52 3.07
C LEU A 23 2.27 -6.19 2.23
N PHE A 24 3.15 -5.31 2.73
CA PHE A 24 4.38 -4.97 2.00
C PHE A 24 5.46 -6.05 2.08
N ARG A 25 5.42 -6.95 3.06
CA ARG A 25 6.37 -8.08 3.18
C ARG A 25 5.96 -9.27 2.33
N GLN A 26 4.71 -9.71 2.42
CA GLN A 26 4.25 -11.02 1.94
C GLN A 26 3.33 -10.91 0.72
N HIS A 27 2.20 -10.21 0.82
CA HIS A 27 1.14 -10.29 -0.20
C HIS A 27 0.88 -8.98 -0.94
N PRO A 28 0.98 -8.96 -2.29
CA PRO A 28 0.71 -7.75 -3.05
C PRO A 28 -0.77 -7.40 -3.21
N PHE A 29 -1.63 -8.39 -3.02
CA PHE A 29 -3.08 -8.26 -3.02
C PHE A 29 -3.61 -8.76 -1.70
N LEU A 30 -4.65 -8.10 -1.22
CA LEU A 30 -5.46 -8.59 -0.11
C LEU A 30 -5.96 -10.00 -0.46
N PRO A 31 -5.64 -11.03 0.34
CA PRO A 31 -6.28 -12.33 0.22
C PRO A 31 -7.80 -12.17 0.39
N ASP A 32 -8.58 -13.15 -0.05
CA ASP A 32 -10.00 -13.12 0.25
C ASP A 32 -10.23 -13.03 1.78
N LYS A 33 -11.34 -12.40 2.17
CA LYS A 33 -11.60 -12.06 3.57
C LYS A 33 -11.53 -13.28 4.50
N ARG A 34 -12.00 -14.45 4.05
CA ARG A 34 -11.99 -15.66 4.86
C ARG A 34 -10.58 -16.16 5.09
N THR A 35 -9.81 -16.32 4.01
CA THR A 35 -8.40 -16.75 4.08
C THR A 35 -7.55 -15.79 4.90
N ALA A 36 -7.73 -14.48 4.72
CA ALA A 36 -6.99 -13.48 5.49
C ALA A 36 -7.34 -13.49 6.98
N VAL A 37 -8.61 -13.72 7.32
CA VAL A 37 -9.10 -13.79 8.71
C VAL A 37 -8.59 -15.04 9.41
N ASP A 38 -8.72 -16.20 8.77
CA ASP A 38 -8.36 -17.50 9.33
C ASP A 38 -6.83 -17.73 9.34
N GLY A 39 -6.07 -16.93 8.61
CA GLY A 39 -4.61 -16.98 8.53
C GLY A 39 -3.95 -15.71 9.08
N GLU A 40 -3.54 -14.82 8.18
CA GLU A 40 -2.63 -13.71 8.47
C GLU A 40 -3.11 -12.75 9.56
N CYS A 41 -4.41 -12.41 9.60
CA CYS A 41 -4.97 -11.55 10.65
C CYS A 41 -4.81 -12.18 12.04
N TYR A 42 -5.06 -13.48 12.14
CA TYR A 42 -4.94 -14.23 13.39
C TYR A 42 -3.48 -14.35 13.83
N GLU A 43 -2.57 -14.68 12.91
CA GLU A 43 -1.14 -14.79 13.16
C GLU A 43 -0.50 -13.48 13.61
N VAL A 44 -0.83 -12.36 12.93
CA VAL A 44 -0.35 -11.02 13.31
C VAL A 44 -0.81 -10.66 14.70
N LEU A 45 -2.10 -10.90 15.02
CA LEU A 45 -2.64 -10.58 16.33
C LEU A 45 -1.97 -11.38 17.45
N LEU A 46 -1.82 -12.70 17.27
CA LEU A 46 -1.13 -13.56 18.24
C LEU A 46 0.33 -13.13 18.43
N SER A 47 1.01 -12.75 17.35
CA SER A 47 2.41 -12.30 17.41
C SER A 47 2.55 -11.01 18.21
N VAL A 48 1.65 -10.03 18.02
CA VAL A 48 1.65 -8.80 18.81
C VAL A 48 1.32 -9.06 20.27
N ILE A 49 0.35 -9.94 20.54
CA ILE A 49 0.00 -10.37 21.90
C ILE A 49 1.22 -10.98 22.61
N ALA A 50 1.90 -11.92 21.96
CA ALA A 50 3.09 -12.58 22.50
C ALA A 50 4.24 -11.58 22.74
N ARG A 51 4.39 -10.58 21.86
CA ARG A 51 5.38 -9.49 22.04
C ARG A 51 5.08 -8.66 23.29
N TYR A 52 3.82 -8.24 23.47
CA TYR A 52 3.41 -7.47 24.65
C TYR A 52 3.70 -8.22 25.95
N GLU A 53 3.46 -9.52 25.99
CA GLU A 53 3.78 -10.35 27.17
C GLU A 53 5.28 -10.47 27.42
N LYS A 54 6.05 -10.76 26.37
CA LYS A 54 7.50 -10.91 26.46
C LYS A 54 8.17 -9.62 26.95
N GLU A 55 7.69 -8.48 26.48
CA GLU A 55 8.20 -7.15 26.82
C GLU A 55 7.57 -6.57 28.10
N GLN A 56 6.68 -7.31 28.76
CA GLN A 56 5.93 -6.86 29.94
C GLN A 56 5.20 -5.52 29.72
N LEU A 57 4.74 -5.29 28.49
CA LEU A 57 3.98 -4.10 28.14
C LEU A 57 2.61 -4.15 28.85
N PRO A 58 2.11 -2.99 29.30
CA PRO A 58 0.87 -2.92 30.03
C PRO A 58 -0.29 -3.43 29.18
N VAL A 59 -0.95 -4.47 29.67
CA VAL A 59 -2.24 -4.99 29.18
C VAL A 59 -3.23 -5.00 30.33
N GLU A 60 -4.51 -4.89 30.03
CA GLU A 60 -5.55 -4.84 31.07
C GLU A 60 -5.74 -6.21 31.74
N HIS A 61 -6.14 -6.20 33.02
CA HIS A 61 -6.37 -7.42 33.80
C HIS A 61 -7.37 -8.36 33.12
N GLY A 62 -7.07 -9.68 33.13
CA GLY A 62 -7.88 -10.72 32.50
C GLY A 62 -7.54 -11.01 31.02
N PHE A 63 -6.43 -10.44 30.51
CA PHE A 63 -5.90 -10.66 29.17
C PHE A 63 -5.46 -12.11 28.91
N SER A 64 -4.70 -12.70 29.83
CA SER A 64 -4.17 -14.08 29.73
C SER A 64 -5.27 -15.12 29.58
N ASP A 65 -6.39 -14.89 30.28
CA ASP A 65 -7.46 -15.87 30.45
C ASP A 65 -8.46 -15.85 29.27
N LYS A 66 -8.33 -14.87 28.37
CA LYS A 66 -9.29 -14.58 27.30
C LYS A 66 -8.65 -14.44 25.92
N LYS A 67 -7.38 -14.83 25.75
CA LYS A 67 -6.65 -14.71 24.47
C LYS A 67 -7.39 -15.29 23.26
N HIS A 68 -7.96 -16.49 23.40
CA HIS A 68 -8.67 -17.15 22.31
C HIS A 68 -10.01 -16.47 22.01
N ASP A 69 -10.77 -16.10 23.05
CA ASP A 69 -12.04 -15.37 22.91
C ASP A 69 -11.83 -13.97 22.33
N MET A 70 -10.69 -13.34 22.60
CA MET A 70 -10.36 -12.00 22.12
C MET A 70 -9.75 -11.99 20.72
N ALA A 71 -8.96 -13.00 20.36
CA ALA A 71 -8.58 -13.24 18.98
C ALA A 71 -9.82 -13.55 18.11
N ALA A 72 -10.79 -14.29 18.66
CA ALA A 72 -12.10 -14.48 18.05
C ALA A 72 -12.89 -13.16 17.91
N LEU A 73 -12.93 -12.29 18.93
CA LEU A 73 -13.64 -10.99 18.82
C LEU A 73 -13.03 -10.01 17.81
N VAL A 74 -11.73 -10.13 17.50
CA VAL A 74 -11.01 -9.24 16.55
C VAL A 74 -10.97 -9.84 15.14
N CYS A 75 -10.88 -11.18 15.01
CA CYS A 75 -10.79 -11.88 13.73
C CYS A 75 -12.13 -12.47 13.26
N VAL A 76 -12.97 -13.01 14.16
CA VAL A 76 -14.08 -13.92 13.82
C VAL A 76 -15.40 -13.50 14.46
N PHE A 77 -16.28 -12.88 13.67
CA PHE A 77 -17.72 -12.96 13.91
C PHE A 77 -18.29 -14.13 13.10
N GLU A 78 -17.90 -15.38 13.38
CA GLU A 78 -18.59 -16.55 12.82
C GLU A 78 -19.15 -17.39 13.95
N LEU A 79 -20.44 -17.17 14.23
CA LEU A 79 -21.46 -18.20 14.48
C LEU A 79 -22.74 -17.54 15.02
N HIS A 80 -23.36 -16.63 14.28
CA HIS A 80 -24.83 -16.52 14.34
C HIS A 80 -25.37 -16.68 12.91
N LYS A 81 -25.95 -17.86 12.70
CA LYS A 81 -26.66 -18.26 11.49
C LYS A 81 -27.54 -17.11 10.99
N GLY A 82 -27.21 -16.53 9.83
CA GLY A 82 -28.20 -15.86 8.99
C GLY A 82 -28.06 -14.35 8.72
N THR A 83 -27.07 -13.61 9.25
CA THR A 83 -27.00 -12.15 9.01
C THR A 83 -25.74 -11.62 8.29
N GLY A 84 -24.77 -12.47 7.95
CA GLY A 84 -23.84 -12.22 6.82
C GLY A 84 -22.89 -11.02 6.92
N VAL A 85 -22.50 -10.53 8.10
CA VAL A 85 -21.52 -9.44 8.24
C VAL A 85 -20.37 -9.84 9.16
N ASN A 86 -19.31 -10.43 8.60
CA ASN A 86 -18.04 -10.69 9.27
C ASN A 86 -17.22 -9.38 9.26
N ASN A 87 -17.04 -8.70 10.40
CA ASN A 87 -16.25 -7.45 10.51
C ASN A 87 -14.92 -7.71 11.24
N CYS A 88 -13.89 -8.16 10.52
CA CYS A 88 -12.53 -8.25 11.06
C CYS A 88 -11.86 -6.88 10.98
N LYS A 89 -11.54 -6.29 12.13
CA LYS A 89 -10.97 -4.93 12.20
C LYS A 89 -9.58 -4.83 11.55
N LEU A 90 -8.80 -5.90 11.58
CA LEU A 90 -7.49 -5.94 10.93
C LEU A 90 -7.66 -5.99 9.41
N TYR A 91 -8.54 -6.85 8.91
CA TYR A 91 -8.84 -6.93 7.47
C TYR A 91 -9.41 -5.61 6.93
N ASP A 92 -10.41 -5.03 7.62
CA ASP A 92 -11.04 -3.78 7.20
C ASP A 92 -10.03 -2.60 7.26
N ASN A 93 -9.07 -2.63 8.19
CA ASN A 93 -7.96 -1.68 8.26
C ASN A 93 -7.08 -1.75 7.00
N ILE A 94 -6.77 -2.96 6.50
CA ILE A 94 -6.01 -3.09 5.25
C ILE A 94 -6.81 -2.61 4.05
N GLY A 95 -8.10 -2.92 3.96
CA GLY A 95 -8.96 -2.36 2.91
C GLY A 95 -8.99 -0.82 2.91
N SER A 96 -9.08 -0.23 4.10
CA SER A 96 -9.01 1.23 4.29
C SER A 96 -7.65 1.79 3.87
N PHE A 97 -6.57 1.12 4.26
CA PHE A 97 -5.20 1.52 3.92
C PHE A 97 -4.92 1.44 2.41
N CYS A 98 -5.36 0.37 1.73
CA CYS A 98 -5.32 0.26 0.27
C CYS A 98 -6.09 1.41 -0.41
N SER A 99 -7.19 1.87 0.20
CA SER A 99 -7.94 3.02 -0.31
C SER A 99 -7.17 4.34 -0.15
N VAL A 100 -6.45 4.53 0.97
CA VAL A 100 -5.53 5.66 1.17
C VAL A 100 -4.44 5.68 0.09
N ILE A 101 -3.81 4.54 -0.16
CA ILE A 101 -2.80 4.37 -1.21
C ILE A 101 -3.36 4.76 -2.59
N LYS A 102 -4.52 4.19 -2.94
CA LYS A 102 -5.18 4.46 -4.23
C LYS A 102 -5.45 5.95 -4.39
N LYS A 103 -5.97 6.60 -3.34
CA LYS A 103 -6.27 8.04 -3.34
C LYS A 103 -5.01 8.88 -3.53
N ALA A 104 -3.94 8.60 -2.77
CA ALA A 104 -2.66 9.29 -2.91
C ALA A 104 -2.11 9.24 -4.35
N ALA A 105 -2.18 8.07 -4.98
CA ALA A 105 -1.77 7.90 -6.37
C ALA A 105 -2.69 8.66 -7.34
N GLN A 106 -4.02 8.57 -7.17
CA GLN A 106 -5.00 9.28 -7.99
C GLN A 106 -4.89 10.81 -7.88
N ASP A 107 -4.43 11.32 -6.74
CA ASP A 107 -4.23 12.76 -6.51
C ASP A 107 -2.91 13.25 -7.16
N ALA A 108 -1.83 12.45 -7.06
CA ALA A 108 -0.51 12.86 -7.53
C ALA A 108 -0.28 12.63 -9.03
N ILE A 109 -0.80 11.54 -9.60
CA ILE A 109 -0.52 11.11 -10.99
C ILE A 109 -0.98 12.14 -12.04
N PRO A 110 -2.21 12.67 -12.00
CA PRO A 110 -2.71 13.51 -13.10
C PRO A 110 -1.86 14.77 -13.30
N SER A 111 -1.56 15.49 -12.22
CA SER A 111 -0.75 16.72 -12.29
C SER A 111 0.73 16.40 -12.53
N GLY A 112 1.23 15.34 -11.90
CA GLY A 112 2.65 15.04 -11.92
C GLY A 112 3.16 14.37 -13.18
N TYR A 113 2.30 13.67 -13.93
CA TYR A 113 2.63 13.06 -15.21
C TYR A 113 1.89 13.69 -16.40
N ALA A 114 1.16 14.79 -16.17
CA ALA A 114 0.30 15.42 -17.17
C ALA A 114 -0.73 14.45 -17.79
N VAL A 115 -1.24 13.51 -16.98
CA VAL A 115 -2.33 12.59 -17.38
C VAL A 115 -3.67 13.27 -17.15
N LEU A 116 -3.96 14.24 -18.01
CA LEU A 116 -5.11 15.12 -17.95
C LEU A 116 -5.67 15.31 -19.37
N ALA A 117 -6.99 15.31 -19.48
CA ALA A 117 -7.63 15.68 -20.72
C ALA A 117 -7.33 17.16 -21.06
N PRO A 118 -7.11 17.49 -22.34
CA PRO A 118 -6.93 18.87 -22.76
C PRO A 118 -8.21 19.69 -22.51
N ILE A 119 -8.05 20.99 -22.29
CA ILE A 119 -9.17 21.92 -22.04
C ILE A 119 -10.18 21.94 -23.21
N SER A 120 -9.73 21.60 -24.42
CA SER A 120 -10.56 21.49 -25.62
C SER A 120 -11.44 20.23 -25.66
N ALA A 121 -11.23 19.25 -24.78
CA ALA A 121 -12.08 18.07 -24.71
C ALA A 121 -13.44 18.46 -24.13
N VAL A 122 -14.47 18.48 -24.97
CA VAL A 122 -15.83 18.90 -24.58
C VAL A 122 -16.74 17.73 -24.16
N SER A 123 -16.38 16.49 -24.47
CA SER A 123 -17.17 15.29 -24.13
C SER A 123 -16.44 14.35 -23.18
N ARG A 124 -17.21 13.59 -22.38
CA ARG A 124 -16.67 12.55 -21.49
C ARG A 124 -15.84 11.52 -22.25
N GLU A 125 -16.24 11.17 -23.47
CA GLU A 125 -15.51 10.23 -24.33
C GLU A 125 -14.17 10.80 -24.80
N ALA A 126 -14.13 12.07 -25.19
CA ALA A 126 -12.89 12.76 -25.57
C ALA A 126 -11.93 12.86 -24.37
N HIS A 127 -12.47 13.19 -23.20
CA HIS A 127 -11.72 13.19 -21.94
C HIS A 127 -11.10 11.82 -21.64
N THR A 128 -11.91 10.76 -21.67
CA THR A 128 -11.46 9.39 -21.42
C THR A 128 -10.41 8.96 -22.42
N THR A 129 -10.60 9.24 -23.71
CA THR A 129 -9.67 8.87 -24.78
C THR A 129 -8.30 9.54 -24.58
N ALA A 130 -8.28 10.84 -24.25
CA ALA A 130 -7.03 11.57 -24.01
C ALA A 130 -6.25 10.99 -22.81
N VAL A 131 -6.94 10.74 -21.69
CA VAL A 131 -6.32 10.14 -20.49
C VAL A 131 -5.77 8.75 -20.78
N LYS A 132 -6.52 7.91 -21.51
CA LYS A 132 -6.07 6.57 -21.91
C LYS A 132 -4.81 6.63 -22.77
N ALA A 133 -4.76 7.54 -23.74
CA ALA A 133 -3.61 7.71 -24.63
C ALA A 133 -2.35 8.14 -23.85
N GLN A 134 -2.47 9.13 -22.96
CA GLN A 134 -1.35 9.59 -22.13
C GLN A 134 -0.84 8.50 -21.19
N ALA A 135 -1.74 7.77 -20.52
CA ALA A 135 -1.37 6.66 -19.65
C ALA A 135 -0.71 5.51 -20.44
N THR A 136 -1.16 5.25 -21.67
CA THR A 136 -0.54 4.26 -22.57
C THR A 136 0.90 4.64 -22.88
N ALA A 137 1.15 5.87 -23.29
CA ALA A 137 2.49 6.36 -23.62
C ALA A 137 3.45 6.22 -22.43
N LEU A 138 3.04 6.66 -21.24
CA LEU A 138 3.83 6.51 -20.02
C LEU A 138 4.20 5.06 -19.73
N LEU A 139 3.24 4.14 -19.87
CA LEU A 139 3.44 2.72 -19.58
C LEU A 139 4.33 2.02 -20.62
N GLN A 140 4.18 2.36 -21.89
CA GLN A 140 4.92 1.74 -23.00
C GLN A 140 6.43 1.95 -22.86
N ASP A 141 6.83 3.18 -22.56
CA ASP A 141 8.24 3.57 -22.44
C ASP A 141 8.75 3.51 -21.00
N ALA A 142 7.88 3.08 -20.07
CA ALA A 142 8.08 3.11 -18.64
C ALA A 142 8.52 4.48 -18.09
N GLU A 143 8.26 5.58 -18.81
CA GLU A 143 8.78 6.91 -18.48
C GLU A 143 8.38 7.38 -17.09
N TYR A 144 7.22 6.95 -16.60
CA TYR A 144 6.75 7.24 -15.25
C TYR A 144 7.70 6.74 -14.15
N LEU A 145 8.62 5.82 -14.46
CA LEU A 145 9.64 5.36 -13.52
C LEU A 145 10.85 6.27 -13.50
N HIS A 146 11.12 7.01 -14.55
CA HIS A 146 12.40 7.65 -14.72
C HIS A 146 12.40 9.08 -14.16
N GLY A 147 13.41 9.40 -13.36
CA GLY A 147 13.65 10.76 -12.90
C GLY A 147 14.04 11.71 -14.03
N THR A 148 14.21 12.99 -13.70
CA THR A 148 14.74 13.97 -14.65
C THR A 148 16.13 13.52 -15.15
N PRO A 149 16.43 13.73 -16.44
CA PRO A 149 17.77 13.48 -16.95
C PRO A 149 18.78 14.37 -16.22
N ASN A 150 19.92 13.81 -15.83
CA ASN A 150 21.05 14.63 -15.39
C ASN A 150 21.70 15.35 -16.58
N GLU A 151 22.75 16.14 -16.33
CA GLU A 151 23.50 16.88 -17.37
C GLU A 151 24.06 15.99 -18.50
N GLN A 152 24.18 14.68 -18.25
CA GLN A 152 24.65 13.68 -19.21
C GLN A 152 23.50 12.95 -19.91
N GLY A 153 22.25 13.40 -19.75
CA GLY A 153 21.06 12.77 -20.31
C GLY A 153 20.66 11.45 -19.65
N LYS A 154 21.34 11.02 -18.57
CA LYS A 154 21.01 9.78 -17.86
C LYS A 154 19.88 10.02 -16.88
N LYS A 155 18.77 9.29 -17.04
CA LYS A 155 17.64 9.32 -16.10
C LYS A 155 17.88 8.34 -14.95
N ALA A 156 17.60 8.76 -13.71
CA ALA A 156 17.60 7.86 -12.56
C ALA A 156 16.41 6.88 -12.65
N TYR A 157 16.66 5.58 -12.57
CA TYR A 157 15.59 4.58 -12.49
C TYR A 157 14.81 4.75 -11.19
N PHE A 158 13.48 4.69 -11.28
CA PHE A 158 12.54 4.92 -10.18
C PHE A 158 12.63 6.31 -9.52
N GLY A 159 13.35 7.26 -10.14
CA GLY A 159 13.63 8.58 -9.58
C GLY A 159 12.57 9.64 -9.87
N HIS A 160 11.42 9.29 -10.44
CA HIS A 160 10.41 10.29 -10.78
C HIS A 160 9.80 10.92 -9.52
N ALA A 161 9.68 12.25 -9.48
CA ALA A 161 9.24 12.99 -8.30
C ALA A 161 7.82 12.60 -7.84
N VAL A 162 6.96 12.15 -8.76
CA VAL A 162 5.61 11.65 -8.43
C VAL A 162 5.66 10.36 -7.64
N LEU A 163 6.57 9.43 -7.97
CA LEU A 163 6.76 8.20 -7.19
C LEU A 163 7.10 8.54 -5.75
N LYS A 164 8.06 9.46 -5.55
CA LYS A 164 8.44 9.98 -4.24
C LYS A 164 7.24 10.58 -3.52
N ARG A 165 6.52 11.50 -4.16
CA ARG A 165 5.34 12.16 -3.57
C ARG A 165 4.29 11.16 -3.08
N VAL A 166 3.95 10.17 -3.92
CA VAL A 166 3.00 9.11 -3.54
C VAL A 166 3.53 8.33 -2.35
N CYS A 167 4.80 7.91 -2.37
CA CYS A 167 5.41 7.19 -1.25
C CYS A 167 5.36 7.98 0.06
N LEU A 168 5.76 9.25 0.02
CA LEU A 168 5.78 10.08 1.20
C LEU A 168 4.37 10.29 1.77
N SER A 169 3.38 10.56 0.91
CA SER A 169 1.99 10.78 1.34
C SER A 169 1.33 9.54 1.97
N VAL A 170 1.77 8.34 1.60
CA VAL A 170 1.24 7.07 2.13
C VAL A 170 1.93 6.69 3.44
N PHE A 171 3.27 6.71 3.45
CA PHE A 171 4.04 6.18 4.58
C PHE A 171 4.25 7.20 5.69
N TYR A 172 4.36 8.49 5.37
CA TYR A 172 4.70 9.55 6.31
C TYR A 172 3.65 10.68 6.29
N PRO A 173 2.35 10.40 6.49
CA PRO A 173 1.41 11.47 6.79
C PRO A 173 1.78 12.11 8.14
N ASP A 174 1.52 13.42 8.32
CA ASP A 174 1.72 14.21 9.56
C ASP A 174 1.02 13.64 10.84
N SER A 175 0.42 12.45 10.77
CA SER A 175 -0.36 11.82 11.83
C SER A 175 0.45 10.74 12.56
N ARG A 176 0.19 10.58 13.87
CA ARG A 176 0.77 9.58 14.79
C ARG A 176 0.53 8.10 14.41
N LYS A 177 -0.10 7.84 13.26
CA LYS A 177 -0.42 6.50 12.71
C LYS A 177 0.42 6.15 11.49
N SER A 178 1.48 6.90 11.24
CA SER A 178 2.41 6.66 10.15
C SER A 178 3.16 5.35 10.35
N LEU A 179 3.40 4.65 9.24
CA LEU A 179 4.25 3.46 9.20
C LEU A 179 5.72 3.78 9.53
N CYS A 180 6.11 5.06 9.66
CA CYS A 180 7.43 5.48 10.10
C CYS A 180 7.78 5.04 11.53
N THR A 181 6.81 4.56 12.32
CA THR A 181 7.09 3.99 13.64
C THR A 181 7.78 2.63 13.56
N PHE A 182 7.73 1.96 12.40
CA PHE A 182 8.41 0.68 12.17
C PHE A 182 9.85 0.93 11.70
N PRO A 183 10.87 0.36 12.39
CA PRO A 183 12.28 0.62 12.07
C PRO A 183 12.67 0.34 10.61
N GLU A 184 12.06 -0.68 9.99
CA GLU A 184 12.33 -1.00 8.57
C GLU A 184 11.94 0.13 7.62
N PHE A 185 10.84 0.84 7.90
CA PHE A 185 10.39 1.97 7.10
C PHE A 185 11.05 3.30 7.49
N GLN A 186 11.78 3.35 8.60
CA GLN A 186 12.67 4.47 8.88
C GLN A 186 13.94 4.41 8.03
N GLN A 187 14.38 3.19 7.70
CA GLN A 187 15.62 2.97 6.97
C GLN A 187 15.42 3.03 5.46
N SER A 188 14.31 2.49 4.94
CA SER A 188 14.03 2.47 3.51
C SER A 188 12.53 2.31 3.22
N LEU A 189 12.08 2.95 2.14
CA LEU A 189 10.74 2.72 1.60
C LEU A 189 10.61 1.31 0.99
N PRO A 190 9.43 0.67 1.11
CA PRO A 190 9.20 -0.63 0.49
C PRO A 190 8.97 -0.49 -1.02
N VAL A 191 9.75 -1.25 -1.79
CA VAL A 191 9.72 -1.26 -3.26
C VAL A 191 8.34 -1.58 -3.85
N LYS A 192 7.53 -2.36 -3.12
CA LYS A 192 6.19 -2.78 -3.57
C LYS A 192 5.24 -1.60 -3.79
N LEU A 193 5.47 -0.44 -3.17
CA LEU A 193 4.62 0.74 -3.39
C LEU A 193 4.79 1.34 -4.80
N LEU A 194 5.98 1.21 -5.39
CA LEU A 194 6.21 1.69 -6.76
C LEU A 194 5.30 0.98 -7.77
N ALA A 195 4.92 -0.27 -7.48
CA ALA A 195 4.00 -1.06 -8.29
C ALA A 195 2.56 -0.53 -8.25
N LEU A 196 2.19 0.24 -7.23
CA LEU A 196 0.85 0.82 -7.11
C LEU A 196 0.67 2.00 -8.06
N VAL A 197 1.73 2.77 -8.33
CA VAL A 197 1.68 3.81 -9.37
C VAL A 197 1.52 3.18 -10.75
N HIS A 198 2.23 2.07 -11.02
CA HIS A 198 2.02 1.26 -12.23
C HIS A 198 0.57 0.75 -12.34
N PHE A 199 0.01 0.26 -11.24
CA PHE A 199 -1.38 -0.17 -11.17
C PHE A 199 -2.35 0.96 -11.56
N VAL A 200 -2.27 2.13 -10.93
CA VAL A 200 -3.19 3.25 -11.23
C VAL A 200 -3.03 3.76 -12.67
N LEU A 201 -1.80 3.80 -13.21
CA LEU A 201 -1.61 4.11 -14.63
C LEU A 201 -2.25 3.07 -15.55
N THR A 202 -2.17 1.78 -15.18
CA THR A 202 -2.85 0.70 -15.93
C THR A 202 -4.36 0.86 -15.90
N VAL A 203 -4.90 1.31 -14.77
CA VAL A 203 -6.32 1.69 -14.67
C VAL A 203 -6.65 2.82 -15.64
N TYR A 204 -5.86 3.88 -15.65
CA TYR A 204 -6.08 5.03 -16.53
C TYR A 204 -5.98 4.65 -18.00
N LYS A 205 -5.05 3.77 -18.36
CA LYS A 205 -4.93 3.19 -19.71
C LYS A 205 -6.21 2.46 -20.15
N ASN A 206 -6.79 1.66 -19.26
CA ASN A 206 -7.90 0.79 -19.62
C ASN A 206 -9.27 1.49 -19.51
N HIS A 207 -9.42 2.44 -18.57
CA HIS A 207 -10.72 3.01 -18.20
C HIS A 207 -10.75 4.54 -18.16
N GLY A 208 -9.63 5.23 -18.39
CA GLY A 208 -9.53 6.67 -18.13
C GLY A 208 -9.53 6.97 -16.63
N LYS A 209 -9.92 8.19 -16.23
CA LYS A 209 -9.94 8.61 -14.81
C LYS A 209 -11.14 8.08 -14.02
N ASP A 210 -11.77 6.99 -14.46
CA ASP A 210 -12.91 6.42 -13.76
C ASP A 210 -12.50 5.98 -12.33
N THR A 211 -13.36 6.29 -11.36
CA THR A 211 -13.05 6.15 -9.93
C THR A 211 -13.21 4.71 -9.43
N ASN A 212 -14.03 3.89 -10.10
CA ASN A 212 -14.29 2.49 -9.75
C ASN A 212 -14.33 1.55 -10.97
N PRO A 213 -13.18 1.30 -11.61
CA PRO A 213 -13.12 0.33 -12.69
C PRO A 213 -13.16 -1.10 -12.14
N SER A 214 -13.98 -1.95 -12.77
CA SER A 214 -13.92 -3.40 -12.57
C SER A 214 -12.69 -3.96 -13.30
N LEU A 215 -11.54 -3.99 -12.62
CA LEU A 215 -10.34 -4.60 -13.17
C LEU A 215 -10.37 -6.10 -12.95
N ASN A 216 -9.93 -6.86 -13.95
CA ASN A 216 -9.68 -8.28 -13.79
C ASN A 216 -8.52 -8.48 -12.82
N ALA A 217 -8.81 -9.05 -11.63
CA ALA A 217 -7.81 -9.29 -10.59
C ALA A 217 -6.60 -10.09 -11.09
N LYS A 218 -6.79 -11.03 -12.03
CA LYS A 218 -5.70 -11.85 -12.58
C LYS A 218 -4.75 -11.07 -13.48
N GLU A 219 -5.30 -10.21 -14.35
CA GLU A 219 -4.48 -9.37 -15.23
C GLU A 219 -3.66 -8.38 -14.41
N LEU A 220 -4.26 -7.91 -13.34
CA LEU A 220 -3.64 -7.01 -12.39
C LEU A 220 -2.48 -7.65 -11.64
N GLU A 221 -2.71 -8.85 -11.17
CA GLU A 221 -1.71 -9.66 -10.50
C GLU A 221 -0.53 -9.96 -11.43
N ALA A 222 -0.81 -10.36 -12.66
CA ALA A 222 0.23 -10.59 -13.67
C ALA A 222 1.01 -9.32 -14.02
N SER A 223 0.36 -8.16 -14.11
CA SER A 223 1.00 -6.86 -14.35
C SER A 223 1.89 -6.46 -13.17
N TYR A 224 1.39 -6.66 -11.94
CA TYR A 224 2.12 -6.39 -10.72
C TYR A 224 3.39 -7.24 -10.58
N TYR A 225 3.30 -8.56 -10.79
CA TYR A 225 4.48 -9.43 -10.67
C TYR A 225 5.54 -9.14 -11.72
N ARG A 226 5.13 -8.86 -12.97
CA ARG A 226 6.06 -8.39 -14.02
C ARG A 226 6.78 -7.11 -13.60
N PHE A 227 6.06 -6.18 -12.99
CA PHE A 227 6.66 -4.95 -12.49
C PHE A 227 7.63 -5.20 -11.33
N LEU A 228 7.27 -6.05 -10.37
CA LEU A 228 8.17 -6.44 -9.29
C LEU A 228 9.46 -7.09 -9.80
N GLN A 229 9.37 -7.96 -10.81
CA GLN A 229 10.55 -8.57 -11.43
C GLN A 229 11.48 -7.50 -12.01
N SER A 230 10.93 -6.46 -12.65
CA SER A 230 11.71 -5.32 -13.15
C SER A 230 12.41 -4.55 -12.02
N ILE A 231 11.72 -4.31 -10.90
CA ILE A 231 12.36 -3.68 -9.73
C ILE A 231 13.46 -4.57 -9.17
N GLN A 232 13.21 -5.87 -9.00
CA GLN A 232 14.20 -6.81 -8.49
C GLN A 232 15.42 -6.91 -9.41
N ALA A 233 15.23 -6.84 -10.72
CA ALA A 233 16.32 -6.80 -11.68
C ALA A 233 17.19 -5.54 -11.51
N VAL A 234 16.57 -4.37 -11.29
CA VAL A 234 17.31 -3.12 -11.00
C VAL A 234 18.03 -3.20 -9.66
N ALA A 235 17.37 -3.72 -8.62
CA ALA A 235 17.97 -3.90 -7.29
C ALA A 235 19.18 -4.83 -7.32
N ARG A 236 19.14 -5.91 -8.11
CA ARG A 236 20.26 -6.87 -8.24
C ARG A 236 21.38 -6.40 -9.18
N HIS A 237 21.18 -5.32 -9.92
CA HIS A 237 22.16 -4.85 -10.89
C HIS A 237 23.34 -4.16 -10.19
N HIS A 238 24.56 -4.67 -10.39
CA HIS A 238 25.78 -4.24 -9.68
C HIS A 238 25.95 -2.71 -9.52
N SER A 239 25.68 -1.92 -10.58
CA SER A 239 25.84 -0.46 -10.55
C SER A 239 24.56 0.33 -10.30
N LYS A 240 23.38 -0.27 -10.49
CA LYS A 240 22.09 0.43 -10.34
C LYS A 240 21.44 0.15 -9.00
N GLY A 241 21.61 -1.06 -8.47
CA GLY A 241 21.10 -1.51 -7.17
C GLY A 241 21.49 -0.58 -6.02
N PRO A 242 22.79 -0.32 -5.78
CA PRO A 242 23.22 0.56 -4.69
C PRO A 242 22.67 2.00 -4.81
N ARG A 243 22.48 2.50 -6.04
CA ARG A 243 21.89 3.82 -6.28
C ARG A 243 20.40 3.82 -5.98
N PHE A 244 19.70 2.76 -6.37
CA PHE A 244 18.28 2.57 -6.11
C PHE A 244 18.00 2.44 -4.61
N GLU A 245 18.78 1.65 -3.88
CA GLU A 245 18.68 1.52 -2.41
C GLU A 245 18.95 2.86 -1.71
N LYS A 246 20.03 3.56 -2.10
CA LYS A 246 20.34 4.89 -1.54
C LYS A 246 19.21 5.89 -1.77
N MET A 247 18.52 5.82 -2.91
CA MET A 247 17.38 6.67 -3.21
C MET A 247 16.20 6.36 -2.27
N LEU A 248 15.84 5.09 -2.07
CA LEU A 248 14.76 4.70 -1.17
C LEU A 248 15.04 5.10 0.28
N ALA A 249 16.29 4.96 0.72
CA ALA A 249 16.72 5.40 2.06
C ALA A 249 16.68 6.94 2.20
N SER A 250 17.13 7.67 1.18
CA SER A 250 17.03 9.14 1.15
C SER A 250 15.58 9.61 1.23
N TRP A 251 14.66 8.94 0.54
CA TRP A 251 13.24 9.30 0.63
C TRP A 251 12.67 8.97 2.00
N ALA A 252 13.05 7.84 2.60
CA ALA A 252 12.62 7.50 3.96
C ALA A 252 13.09 8.56 4.96
N SER A 253 14.35 9.01 4.88
CA SER A 253 14.88 10.04 5.77
C SER A 253 14.19 11.40 5.61
N GLU A 254 13.72 11.74 4.41
CA GLU A 254 12.99 12.99 4.16
C GLU A 254 11.54 12.96 4.67
N GLY A 255 10.97 11.76 4.88
CA GLY A 255 9.64 11.60 5.43
C GLY A 255 9.57 11.60 6.95
N ILE A 256 10.71 11.46 7.64
CA ILE A 256 10.81 11.52 9.11
C ILE A 256 11.01 12.96 9.55
#